data_AF-A0A352J3T5-F1
#
_entry.id   AF-A0A352J3T5-F1
#
_cell.length_a   1.000
_cell.length_b   1.000
_cell.length_c   1.000
_cell.angle_alpha   90.00
_cell.angle_beta   90.00
_cell.angle_gamma   90.00
#
_symmetry.space_group_name_H-M   'P 1'
#
loop_
_entity.id
_entity.type
_entity.pdbx_description
1 polymer ?
#
loop_
_entity_poly.entity_id
_entity_poly.type
_entity_poly.pdbx_seq_one_letter_code
_entity_poly.pdbx_strand_id
1 'polypeptide(L)'
;MNEKRSTFGSKLGMVAAAAGSAVGLGNIWRFPSETADGGGAIFIIVYIACILFFGIPLMVAEFLIGRSSRANAAGAFHKLSPNTPRKWVGRLGVLTGFVILGFY
;
A
#
# COMPACT_ATOMS: atom_id res chain seq x y z
N MET A 1 6.93 29.32 7.78
CA MET A 1 8.00 28.35 8.03
C MET A 1 8.04 27.39 6.85
N ASN A 2 9.10 27.40 6.04
CA ASN A 2 9.21 26.57 4.84
C ASN A 2 9.79 25.21 5.25
N GLU A 3 8.96 24.31 5.79
CA GLU A 3 9.41 22.97 6.17
C GLU A 3 9.83 22.18 4.93
N LYS A 4 11.14 21.95 4.78
CA LYS A 4 11.68 21.06 3.75
C LYS A 4 11.29 19.62 4.09
N ARG A 5 10.47 19.00 3.24
CA ARG A 5 10.05 17.60 3.37
C ARG A 5 11.27 16.68 3.39
N SER A 6 11.33 15.78 4.38
CA SER A 6 12.36 14.74 4.45
C SER A 6 12.29 13.84 3.21
N THR A 7 13.46 13.57 2.62
CA THR A 7 13.61 12.71 1.43
C THR A 7 14.51 11.55 1.79
N PHE A 8 14.25 10.37 1.23
CA PHE A 8 15.11 9.21 1.42
C PHE A 8 16.51 9.45 0.84
N GLY A 9 17.55 9.09 1.60
CA GLY A 9 18.95 9.25 1.20
C GLY A 9 19.38 8.34 0.04
N SER A 10 18.66 7.25 -0.22
CA SER A 10 18.94 6.34 -1.33
C SER A 10 17.66 5.68 -1.85
N LYS A 11 17.63 5.37 -3.15
CA LYS A 11 16.53 4.60 -3.79
C LYS A 11 16.39 3.21 -3.17
N LEU A 12 17.52 2.57 -2.84
CA LEU A 12 17.50 1.26 -2.18
C LEU A 12 16.90 1.36 -0.78
N GLY A 13 17.20 2.42 -0.03
CA GLY A 13 16.60 2.66 1.30
C GLY A 13 15.08 2.85 1.22
N MET A 14 14.59 3.53 0.19
CA MET A 14 13.14 3.65 -0.05
C MET A 14 12.48 2.30 -0.36
N VAL A 15 13.08 1.51 -1.25
CA VAL A 15 12.55 0.18 -1.61
C VAL A 15 12.60 -0.78 -0.41
N ALA A 16 13.68 -0.77 0.36
CA ALA A 16 13.81 -1.59 1.56
C ALA A 16 12.79 -1.20 2.64
N ALA A 17 12.56 0.10 2.87
CA ALA A 17 11.54 0.56 3.80
C ALA A 17 10.11 0.15 3.36
N ALA A 18 9.81 0.27 2.06
CA ALA A 18 8.53 -0.17 1.51
C ALA A 18 8.34 -1.70 1.61
N ALA A 19 9.38 -2.47 1.27
CA ALA A 19 9.36 -3.93 1.36
C ALA A 19 9.19 -4.40 2.82
N GLY A 20 9.95 -3.80 3.75
CA GLY A 20 9.84 -4.09 5.18
C GLY A 20 8.48 -3.72 5.77
N SER A 21 7.82 -2.67 5.26
CA SER A 21 6.44 -2.35 5.66
C SER A 21 5.39 -3.32 5.09
N ALA A 22 5.67 -3.96 3.96
CA ALA A 22 4.72 -4.84 3.27
C ALA A 22 4.82 -6.30 3.74
N VAL A 23 6.00 -6.74 4.17
CA VAL A 23 6.23 -8.10 4.68
C VAL A 23 5.87 -8.15 6.17
N GLY A 24 4.83 -8.92 6.53
CA GLY A 24 4.37 -9.08 7.92
C GLY A 24 4.08 -10.54 8.29
N LEU A 25 3.54 -10.75 9.50
CA LEU A 25 3.18 -12.07 10.03
C LEU A 25 2.29 -12.88 9.06
N GLY A 26 1.37 -12.21 8.36
CA GLY A 26 0.48 -12.87 7.40
C GLY A 26 1.23 -13.62 6.30
N ASN A 27 2.37 -13.09 5.81
CA ASN A 27 3.16 -13.74 4.77
C ASN A 27 3.89 -15.00 5.27
N ILE A 28 4.17 -15.08 6.58
CA ILE A 28 4.92 -16.19 7.18
C ILE A 28 3.99 -17.32 7.61
N TRP A 29 2.86 -16.99 8.24
CA TRP A 29 1.96 -18.01 8.80
C TRP A 29 0.70 -18.24 7.97
N ARG A 30 0.06 -17.18 7.49
CA ARG A 30 -1.23 -17.32 6.80
C ARG A 30 -1.03 -17.81 5.37
N PHE A 31 -0.05 -17.28 4.65
CA PHE A 31 0.20 -17.69 3.26
C PHE A 31 0.46 -19.20 3.11
N PRO A 32 1.32 -19.86 3.91
CA PRO A 32 1.52 -21.31 3.79
C PRO A 32 0.26 -22.12 4.12
N SER A 33 -0.50 -21.72 5.15
CA SER A 33 -1.74 -22.40 5.53
C SER A 33 -2.80 -22.33 4.42
N GLU A 34 -3.04 -21.14 3.87
CA GLU A 34 -4.01 -20.94 2.78
C GLU A 34 -3.54 -21.66 1.49
N THR A 35 -2.23 -21.75 1.26
CA THR A 35 -1.67 -22.52 0.15
C THR A 35 -1.89 -24.03 0.35
N ALA A 36 -1.70 -24.54 1.58
CA ALA A 36 -1.94 -25.93 1.90
C ALA A 36 -3.42 -26.31 1.71
N ASP A 37 -4.34 -25.48 2.18
CA ASP A 37 -5.78 -25.72 2.09
C ASP A 37 -6.33 -25.46 0.67
N GLY A 38 -5.77 -24.48 -0.05
CA GLY A 38 -6.21 -24.00 -1.36
C GLY A 38 -5.79 -24.85 -2.57
N GLY A 39 -5.30 -26.07 -2.36
CA GLY A 39 -4.85 -26.94 -3.46
C GLY A 39 -3.40 -26.72 -3.88
N GLY A 40 -2.56 -26.20 -2.98
CA GLY A 40 -1.10 -26.13 -3.14
C GLY A 40 -0.67 -25.27 -4.32
N ALA A 41 -0.08 -25.91 -5.34
CA ALA A 41 0.51 -25.22 -6.49
C ALA A 41 -0.51 -24.43 -7.33
N ILE A 42 -1.76 -24.90 -7.41
CA ILE A 42 -2.81 -24.20 -8.19
C ILE A 42 -3.14 -22.84 -7.54
N PHE A 43 -3.23 -22.81 -6.21
CA PHE A 43 -3.39 -21.56 -5.47
C PHE A 43 -2.27 -20.57 -5.76
N ILE A 44 -1.02 -21.02 -5.78
CA ILE A 44 0.15 -20.16 -6.05
C ILE A 44 0.06 -19.55 -7.46
N ILE A 45 -0.33 -20.32 -8.47
CA ILE A 45 -0.46 -19.81 -9.85
C ILE A 45 -1.53 -18.71 -9.92
N VAL A 46 -2.70 -18.94 -9.33
CA VAL A 46 -3.78 -17.95 -9.28
C VAL A 46 -3.35 -16.72 -8.46
N TYR A 47 -2.66 -16.92 -7.34
CA TYR A 47 -2.13 -15.86 -6.50
C TYR A 47 -1.14 -14.96 -7.26
N ILE A 48 -0.22 -15.54 -8.03
CA ILE A 48 0.71 -14.79 -8.88
C ILE A 48 -0.04 -14.02 -9.98
N ALA A 49 -1.02 -14.65 -10.63
CA ALA A 49 -1.85 -13.97 -11.63
C ALA A 49 -2.56 -12.75 -11.00
N CYS A 50 -3.15 -12.90 -9.81
CA CYS A 50 -3.78 -11.80 -9.09
C CYS A 50 -2.78 -10.68 -8.73
N ILE A 51 -1.55 -11.01 -8.33
CA ILE A 51 -0.51 -10.00 -8.10
C ILE A 51 -0.19 -9.24 -9.39
N LEU A 52 -0.03 -9.94 -10.52
CA LEU A 52 0.31 -9.30 -11.79
C LEU A 52 -0.79 -8.37 -12.29
N PHE A 53 -2.06 -8.79 -12.19
CA PHE A 53 -3.19 -8.03 -12.73
C PHE A 53 -3.78 -6.98 -11.77
N PHE A 54 -3.68 -7.19 -10.46
CA PHE A 54 -4.27 -6.28 -9.47
C PHE A 54 -3.21 -5.66 -8.57
N GLY A 55 -2.30 -6.46 -8.02
CA GLY A 55 -1.27 -5.98 -7.09
C GLY A 55 -0.35 -4.93 -7.70
N ILE A 56 0.30 -5.25 -8.82
CA ILE A 56 1.26 -4.34 -9.48
C ILE A 56 0.55 -3.06 -9.97
N PRO A 57 -0.58 -3.11 -10.70
CA PRO A 57 -1.23 -1.89 -11.17
C PRO A 57 -1.71 -1.00 -10.02
N LEU A 58 -2.22 -1.58 -8.94
CA LEU A 58 -2.69 -0.84 -7.77
C LEU A 58 -1.51 -0.17 -7.05
N MET A 59 -0.39 -0.88 -6.87
CA MET A 59 0.82 -0.31 -6.27
C MET A 59 1.35 0.85 -7.12
N VAL A 60 1.43 0.68 -8.44
CA VAL A 60 1.87 1.76 -9.36
C VAL A 60 0.93 2.96 -9.28
N ALA A 61 -0.39 2.75 -9.23
CA ALA A 61 -1.36 3.83 -9.08
C ALA A 61 -1.14 4.61 -7.78
N GLU A 62 -0.89 3.92 -6.66
CA GLU A 62 -0.62 4.56 -5.38
C GLU A 62 0.68 5.40 -5.40
N PHE A 63 1.76 4.86 -5.99
CA PHE A 63 3.01 5.59 -6.18
C PHE A 63 2.83 6.83 -7.07
N LEU A 64 2.04 6.73 -8.14
CA LEU A 64 1.74 7.87 -9.02
C LEU A 64 0.97 8.98 -8.29
N ILE A 65 -0.05 8.61 -7.51
CA ILE A 65 -0.84 9.55 -6.69
C ILE A 65 0.04 10.25 -5.65
N GLY A 66 0.87 9.48 -4.93
CA GLY A 66 1.79 10.02 -3.93
C GLY A 66 2.84 10.97 -4.53
N ARG A 67 3.43 10.60 -5.68
CA ARG A 67 4.44 11.41 -6.37
C ARG A 67 3.86 12.67 -7.00
N SER A 68 2.65 12.61 -7.55
CA SER A 68 1.98 13.75 -8.19
C SER A 68 1.49 14.76 -7.15
N SER A 69 0.84 14.31 -6.07
CA SER A 69 0.33 15.20 -5.02
C SER A 69 1.42 15.78 -4.10
N ARG A 70 2.54 15.05 -3.93
CA ARG A 70 3.58 15.30 -2.91
C ARG A 70 2.96 15.61 -1.54
N ALA A 71 1.89 14.90 -1.20
CA ALA A 71 1.12 15.08 0.02
C ALA A 71 0.85 13.72 0.68
N ASN A 72 0.45 13.76 1.95
CA ASN A 72 0.13 12.55 2.70
C ASN A 72 -1.20 11.94 2.20
N ALA A 73 -1.48 10.67 2.51
CA ALA A 73 -2.64 9.94 1.98
C ALA A 73 -3.98 10.69 2.11
N ALA A 74 -4.24 11.35 3.25
CA ALA A 74 -5.45 12.16 3.45
C ALA A 74 -5.46 13.48 2.65
N GLY A 75 -4.29 14.06 2.37
CA GLY A 75 -4.15 15.33 1.66
C GLY A 75 -3.95 15.17 0.14
N ALA A 76 -3.57 13.98 -0.32
CA ALA A 76 -3.29 13.69 -1.73
C ALA A 76 -4.54 13.91 -2.60
N PHE A 77 -5.67 13.34 -2.19
CA PHE A 77 -6.94 13.50 -2.91
C PHE A 77 -7.50 14.93 -2.83
N HIS A 78 -7.19 15.68 -1.77
CA HIS A 78 -7.58 17.08 -1.66
C HIS A 78 -6.81 17.97 -2.65
N LYS A 79 -5.51 17.72 -2.87
CA LYS A 79 -4.70 18.43 -3.88
C LYS A 79 -5.05 18.03 -5.31
N LEU A 80 -5.26 16.74 -5.57
CA LEU A 80 -5.49 16.22 -6.91
C LEU A 80 -6.94 16.41 -7.39
N SER A 81 -7.91 16.47 -6.48
CA SER A 81 -9.32 16.63 -6.84
C SER A 81 -10.09 17.43 -5.78
N PRO A 82 -9.86 18.76 -5.69
CA PRO A 82 -10.37 19.60 -4.61
C PRO A 82 -11.89 19.66 -4.51
N ASN A 83 -12.61 19.57 -5.64
CA ASN A 83 -14.08 19.70 -5.71
C ASN A 83 -14.84 18.37 -5.72
N THR A 84 -14.17 17.23 -5.52
CA THR A 84 -14.81 15.91 -5.59
C THR A 84 -14.92 15.28 -4.19
N PRO A 85 -15.96 14.48 -3.88
CA PRO A 85 -16.05 13.70 -2.64
C PRO A 85 -14.90 12.69 -2.43
N ARG A 86 -14.03 12.49 -3.42
CA ARG A 86 -12.83 11.63 -3.36
C ARG A 86 -11.86 11.99 -2.23
N LYS A 87 -11.94 13.19 -1.64
CA LYS A 87 -11.23 13.56 -0.40
C LYS A 87 -11.48 12.62 0.77
N TRP A 88 -12.65 11.97 0.81
CA TRP A 88 -12.99 11.01 1.84
C TRP A 88 -12.22 9.71 1.71
N VAL A 89 -11.84 9.29 0.50
CA VAL A 89 -11.09 8.04 0.27
C VAL A 89 -9.74 8.07 0.99
N GLY A 90 -9.01 9.17 0.89
CA GLY A 90 -7.74 9.33 1.60
C GLY A 90 -7.89 9.35 3.13
N ARG A 91 -8.96 9.96 3.64
CA ARG A 91 -9.24 10.00 5.09
C ARG A 91 -9.67 8.64 5.62
N LEU A 92 -10.47 7.90 4.84
CA LEU A 92 -10.86 6.54 5.16
C LEU A 92 -9.63 5.62 5.20
N GLY A 93 -8.67 5.75 4.27
CA GLY A 93 -7.43 4.98 4.34
C GLY A 93 -6.65 5.18 5.65
N VAL A 94 -6.56 6.42 6.14
CA VAL A 94 -5.94 6.72 7.44
C VAL A 94 -6.74 6.13 8.61
N LEU A 95 -8.07 6.24 8.56
CA LEU A 95 -8.95 5.64 9.57
C LEU A 95 -8.81 4.11 9.60
N THR A 96 -8.78 3.46 8.44
CA THR A 96 -8.58 2.01 8.33
C THR A 96 -7.25 1.60 8.94
N GLY A 97 -6.15 2.31 8.65
CA GLY A 97 -4.86 2.06 9.28
C GLY A 97 -4.90 2.20 10.80
N PHE A 98 -5.60 3.22 11.30
CA PHE A 98 -5.81 3.42 12.74
C PHE A 98 -6.60 2.29 13.40
N VAL A 99 -7.66 1.80 12.75
CA VAL A 99 -8.45 0.66 13.26
C VAL A 99 -7.63 -0.63 13.25
N ILE A 100 -6.80 -0.84 12.22
CA ILE A 100 -5.92 -2.02 12.14
C ILE A 100 -4.94 -2.05 13.31
N LEU A 101 -4.35 -0.92 13.69
CA LEU A 101 -3.48 -0.81 14.87
C LEU A 101 -4.18 -1.18 16.18
N GLY A 102 -5.51 -1.17 16.23
CA GLY A 102 -6.26 -1.58 17.43
C GLY A 102 -6.23 -3.09 17.68
N PHE A 103 -5.98 -3.91 16.65
CA PHE A 103 -5.95 -5.38 16.78
C PHE A 103 -4.63 -6.02 16.31
N TYR A 104 -3.76 -5.23 15.68
CA TYR A 104 -2.45 -5.65 15.21
C TYR A 104 -1.40 -5.39 16.30
#